data_AF-A0A151GYS8-F1
#
_entry.id   AF-A0A151GYS8-F1
#
_cell.length_a   1.000
_cell.length_b   1.000
_cell.length_c   1.000
_cell.angle_alpha   90.00
_cell.angle_beta   90.00
_cell.angle_gamma   90.00
#
_symmetry.space_group_name_H-M   'P 1'
#
loop_
_entity.id
_entity.type
_entity.pdbx_description
1 polymer ?
#
loop_
_entity_poly.entity_id
_entity_poly.type
_entity_poly.pdbx_seq_one_letter_code
_entity_poly.pdbx_strand_id
1 'polypeptide(L)'
;RPSSSSQSAHLCPACRNVEEAVAKRTVLRGRRQAAAREAAQRIAELELQHLQLVRAFRYGGLEQVGRMGNILKSHQMLRQARRDAEQEERVSRDEEAALSAFIDKSSDRQEAEERVAGEVLRQRLQNQLANYAVLRIEAAIERQRQMVQLQRQLVDVLAQRLGAENQEERALLDAEADRILQEIEHAADPARNPQRGRRKPA
;
A
#
# COMPACT_ATOMS: atom_id res chain seq x y z
N ARG A 1 -2.16 -11.71 37.74
CA ARG A 1 -2.70 -12.32 36.51
C ARG A 1 -3.20 -11.20 35.61
N PRO A 2 -2.44 -10.76 34.60
CA PRO A 2 -3.02 -9.93 33.55
C PRO A 2 -3.62 -10.86 32.47
N SER A 3 -4.86 -10.60 32.15
CA SER A 3 -5.66 -11.22 31.10
C SER A 3 -5.07 -10.92 29.72
N SER A 4 -4.68 -11.97 29.02
CA SER A 4 -4.35 -11.96 27.59
C SER A 4 -5.62 -11.81 26.76
N SER A 5 -6.14 -10.59 26.63
CA SER A 5 -7.05 -10.25 25.53
C SER A 5 -6.19 -9.66 24.41
N SER A 6 -5.77 -10.52 23.48
CA SER A 6 -5.24 -10.10 22.18
C SER A 6 -6.29 -9.22 21.52
N GLN A 7 -6.11 -7.90 21.62
CA GLN A 7 -6.76 -6.94 20.76
C GLN A 7 -6.30 -7.25 19.34
N SER A 8 -7.12 -7.99 18.58
CA SER A 8 -6.99 -8.07 17.14
C SER A 8 -7.19 -6.65 16.62
N ALA A 9 -6.09 -5.94 16.36
CA ALA A 9 -6.10 -4.72 15.59
C ALA A 9 -6.98 -4.96 14.37
N HIS A 10 -7.94 -4.08 14.11
CA HIS A 10 -8.93 -4.24 13.05
C HIS A 10 -8.26 -4.19 11.68
N LEU A 11 -7.71 -5.32 11.26
CA LEU A 11 -7.15 -5.52 9.96
C LEU A 11 -8.26 -5.48 8.93
N CYS A 12 -7.95 -4.92 7.77
CA CYS A 12 -8.86 -4.91 6.65
C CYS A 12 -9.31 -6.37 6.32
N PRO A 13 -10.54 -6.61 5.85
CA PRO A 13 -11.00 -7.98 5.54
C PRO A 13 -10.06 -8.74 4.59
N ALA A 14 -9.43 -8.03 3.64
CA ALA A 14 -8.42 -8.61 2.75
C ALA A 14 -7.15 -9.03 3.52
N CYS A 15 -6.64 -8.18 4.40
CA CYS A 15 -5.49 -8.41 5.27
C CYS A 15 -5.73 -9.66 6.16
N ARG A 16 -6.93 -9.76 6.73
CA ARG A 16 -7.36 -10.91 7.53
C ARG A 16 -7.34 -12.22 6.74
N ASN A 17 -7.82 -12.21 5.50
CA ASN A 17 -7.81 -13.40 4.64
C ASN A 17 -6.38 -13.87 4.32
N VAL A 18 -5.43 -12.94 4.14
CA VAL A 18 -4.02 -13.26 3.90
C VAL A 18 -3.37 -13.84 5.15
N GLU A 19 -3.63 -13.25 6.32
CA GLU A 19 -3.14 -13.79 7.60
C GLU A 19 -3.69 -15.19 7.88
N GLU A 20 -4.98 -15.42 7.63
CA GLU A 20 -5.59 -16.73 7.74
C GLU A 20 -4.95 -17.73 6.76
N ALA A 21 -4.62 -17.32 5.53
CA ALA A 21 -3.90 -18.16 4.57
C ALA A 21 -2.47 -18.49 5.02
N VAL A 22 -1.75 -17.50 5.57
CA VAL A 22 -0.40 -17.69 6.15
C VAL A 22 -0.46 -18.66 7.32
N ALA A 23 -1.43 -18.49 8.23
CA ALA A 23 -1.63 -19.39 9.36
C ALA A 23 -2.00 -20.81 8.92
N LYS A 24 -2.87 -20.96 7.92
CA LYS A 24 -3.19 -22.27 7.32
C LYS A 24 -1.94 -22.91 6.72
N ARG A 25 -1.09 -22.13 6.03
CA ARG A 25 0.15 -22.64 5.43
C ARG A 25 1.15 -23.13 6.48
N THR A 26 1.32 -22.41 7.59
CA THR A 26 2.23 -22.84 8.67
C THR A 26 1.73 -24.11 9.35
N VAL A 27 0.42 -24.20 9.62
CA VAL A 27 -0.21 -25.41 10.17
C VAL A 27 -0.06 -26.59 9.21
N LEU A 28 -0.31 -26.39 7.90
CA LEU A 28 -0.16 -27.41 6.87
C LEU A 28 1.27 -27.94 6.80
N ARG A 29 2.28 -27.06 6.85
CA ARG A 29 3.70 -27.47 6.91
C ARG A 29 3.99 -28.34 8.13
N GLY A 30 3.46 -27.98 9.29
CA GLY A 30 3.60 -28.77 10.51
C GLY A 30 2.97 -30.16 10.36
N ARG A 31 1.76 -30.23 9.81
CA ARG A 31 1.06 -31.49 9.52
C ARG A 31 1.83 -32.35 8.52
N ARG A 32 2.33 -31.77 7.43
CA ARG A 32 3.13 -32.49 6.43
C ARG A 32 4.39 -33.10 7.04
N GLN A 33 5.10 -32.35 7.88
CA GLN A 33 6.30 -32.88 8.55
C GLN A 33 5.96 -34.02 9.51
N ALA A 34 4.86 -33.93 10.24
CA ALA A 34 4.38 -35.01 11.10
C ALA A 34 3.98 -36.25 10.29
N ALA A 35 3.15 -36.07 9.25
CA ALA A 35 2.72 -37.14 8.35
C ALA A 35 3.91 -37.83 7.66
N ALA A 36 4.90 -37.07 7.18
CA ALA A 36 6.11 -37.64 6.58
C ALA A 36 6.92 -38.49 7.57
N ARG A 37 7.01 -38.07 8.84
CA ARG A 37 7.68 -38.85 9.89
C ARG A 37 6.92 -40.14 10.21
N GLU A 38 5.61 -40.05 10.36
CA GLU A 38 4.75 -41.21 10.62
C GLU A 38 4.79 -42.22 9.45
N ALA A 39 4.70 -41.73 8.22
CA ALA A 39 4.80 -42.56 7.02
C ALA A 39 6.16 -43.25 6.94
N ALA A 40 7.26 -42.52 7.19
CA ALA A 40 8.60 -43.09 7.22
C ALA A 40 8.76 -44.18 8.30
N GLN A 41 8.20 -43.97 9.49
CA GLN A 41 8.19 -44.97 10.56
C GLN A 41 7.41 -46.23 10.16
N ARG A 42 6.18 -46.07 9.64
CA ARG A 42 5.36 -47.19 9.18
C ARG A 42 6.04 -47.99 8.07
N ILE A 43 6.66 -47.31 7.10
CA ILE A 43 7.41 -47.95 6.02
C ILE A 43 8.61 -48.73 6.58
N ALA A 44 9.38 -48.14 7.51
CA ALA A 44 10.52 -48.81 8.13
C ALA A 44 10.10 -50.06 8.92
N GLU A 45 8.99 -50.02 9.65
CA GLU A 45 8.44 -51.17 10.35
C GLU A 45 8.02 -52.29 9.39
N LEU A 46 7.32 -51.93 8.30
CA LEU A 46 6.93 -52.88 7.25
C LEU A 46 8.15 -53.47 6.52
N GLU A 47 9.21 -52.69 6.32
CA GLU A 47 10.47 -53.15 5.75
C GLU A 47 11.14 -54.18 6.65
N LEU A 48 11.22 -53.92 7.96
CA LEU A 48 11.77 -54.86 8.93
C LEU A 48 10.97 -56.18 8.97
N GLN A 49 9.63 -56.09 9.00
CA GLN A 49 8.76 -57.27 8.97
C GLN A 49 8.96 -58.07 7.67
N HIS A 50 9.01 -57.39 6.53
CA HIS A 50 9.26 -58.04 5.24
C HIS A 50 10.62 -58.75 5.21
N LEU A 51 11.68 -58.09 5.70
CA LEU A 51 13.02 -58.66 5.79
C LEU A 51 13.06 -59.90 6.69
N GLN A 52 12.38 -59.88 7.82
CA GLN A 52 12.27 -61.03 8.72
C GLN A 52 11.58 -62.22 8.03
N LEU A 53 10.46 -61.98 7.33
CA LEU A 53 9.76 -63.02 6.56
C LEU A 53 10.63 -63.62 5.46
N VAL A 54 11.37 -62.78 4.72
CA VAL A 54 12.29 -63.23 3.66
C VAL A 54 13.45 -64.04 4.24
N ARG A 55 14.03 -63.62 5.37
CA ARG A 55 15.08 -64.38 6.06
C ARG A 55 14.56 -65.74 6.55
N ALA A 56 13.40 -65.75 7.22
CA ALA A 56 12.77 -66.98 7.72
C ALA A 56 12.44 -67.97 6.60
N PHE A 57 12.04 -67.48 5.41
CA PHE A 57 11.81 -68.31 4.24
C PHE A 57 13.11 -68.88 3.64
N ARG A 58 14.19 -68.11 3.63
CA ARG A 58 15.50 -68.57 3.12
C ARG A 58 16.16 -69.64 4.00
N TYR A 59 15.96 -69.59 5.32
CA TYR A 59 16.64 -70.48 6.27
C TYR A 59 15.73 -71.53 6.94
N GLY A 60 14.41 -71.52 6.71
CA GLY A 60 13.44 -72.45 7.31
C GLY A 60 12.92 -73.51 6.33
N GLY A 61 13.02 -74.79 6.70
CA GLY A 61 12.62 -75.94 5.87
C GLY A 61 11.10 -76.22 5.80
N LEU A 62 10.68 -76.75 4.63
CA LEU A 62 9.47 -77.50 4.23
C LEU A 62 8.03 -76.99 4.52
N GLU A 63 7.80 -75.90 5.25
CA GLU A 63 6.46 -75.25 5.31
C GLU A 63 6.27 -74.12 4.27
N GLN A 64 6.57 -74.40 3.00
CA GLN A 64 6.87 -73.35 2.00
C GLN A 64 5.64 -72.66 1.38
N VAL A 65 4.49 -73.32 1.25
CA VAL A 65 3.34 -72.76 0.48
C VAL A 65 2.62 -71.64 1.22
N GLY A 66 2.39 -71.78 2.54
CA GLY A 66 1.75 -70.73 3.35
C GLY A 66 2.63 -69.50 3.59
N ARG A 67 3.96 -69.68 3.62
CA ARG A 67 4.93 -68.61 3.91
C ARG A 67 5.19 -67.69 2.71
N MET A 68 5.13 -68.21 1.48
CA MET A 68 5.26 -67.40 0.27
C MET A 68 4.12 -66.38 0.12
N GLY A 69 2.89 -66.78 0.46
CA GLY A 69 1.73 -65.87 0.47
C GLY A 69 1.90 -64.69 1.44
N ASN A 70 2.52 -64.93 2.60
CA ASN A 70 2.79 -63.88 3.59
C ASN A 70 3.87 -62.89 3.12
N ILE A 71 4.91 -63.38 2.42
CA ILE A 71 5.93 -62.50 1.81
C ILE A 71 5.31 -61.62 0.73
N LEU A 72 4.47 -62.19 -0.15
CA LEU A 72 3.79 -61.41 -1.19
C LEU A 72 2.84 -60.36 -0.59
N LYS A 73 2.06 -60.72 0.43
CA LYS A 73 1.19 -59.78 1.16
C LYS A 73 2.00 -58.65 1.82
N SER A 74 3.08 -58.95 2.53
CA SER A 74 3.93 -57.92 3.16
C SER A 74 4.55 -56.97 2.13
N HIS A 75 4.99 -57.48 0.98
CA HIS A 75 5.49 -56.65 -0.10
C HIS A 75 4.40 -55.78 -0.76
N GLN A 76 3.17 -56.30 -0.91
CA GLN A 76 2.03 -55.52 -1.36
C GLN A 76 1.69 -54.38 -0.38
N MET A 77 1.63 -54.68 0.92
CA MET A 77 1.40 -53.68 1.96
C MET A 77 2.48 -52.58 1.96
N LEU A 78 3.75 -52.96 1.80
CA LEU A 78 4.86 -52.01 1.72
C LEU A 78 4.80 -51.13 0.46
N ARG A 79 4.44 -51.69 -0.70
CA ARG A 79 4.21 -50.91 -1.92
C ARG A 79 3.04 -49.94 -1.77
N GLN A 80 1.97 -50.39 -1.12
CA GLN A 80 0.81 -49.54 -0.85
C GLN A 80 1.16 -48.40 0.11
N ALA A 81 1.82 -48.69 1.24
CA ALA A 81 2.25 -47.67 2.19
C ALA A 81 3.15 -46.60 1.55
N ARG A 82 4.04 -46.99 0.63
CA ARG A 82 4.87 -46.03 -0.14
C ARG A 82 4.02 -45.16 -1.07
N ARG A 83 3.07 -45.74 -1.80
CA ARG A 83 2.17 -44.99 -2.68
C ARG A 83 1.27 -44.03 -1.90
N ASP A 84 0.75 -44.47 -0.77
CA ASP A 84 -0.11 -43.67 0.10
C ASP A 84 0.69 -42.47 0.65
N ALA A 85 1.92 -42.70 1.10
CA ALA A 85 2.82 -41.64 1.55
C ALA A 85 3.16 -40.63 0.44
N GLU A 86 3.48 -41.11 -0.77
CA GLU A 86 3.73 -40.24 -1.93
C GLU A 86 2.49 -39.43 -2.30
N GLN A 87 1.30 -40.02 -2.24
CA GLN A 87 0.04 -39.35 -2.57
C GLN A 87 -0.30 -38.28 -1.53
N GLU A 88 -0.16 -38.58 -0.24
CA GLU A 88 -0.39 -37.63 0.85
C GLU A 88 0.60 -36.44 0.78
N GLU A 89 1.86 -36.72 0.43
CA GLU A 89 2.86 -35.67 0.21
C GLU A 89 2.49 -34.77 -0.98
N ARG A 90 2.05 -35.36 -2.10
CA ARG A 90 1.63 -34.59 -3.28
C ARG A 90 0.45 -33.66 -2.96
N VAL A 91 -0.61 -34.19 -2.35
CA VAL A 91 -1.79 -33.40 -1.96
C VAL A 91 -1.38 -32.25 -1.03
N SER A 92 -0.54 -32.53 -0.03
CA SER A 92 -0.06 -31.50 0.90
C SER A 92 0.79 -30.43 0.21
N ARG A 93 1.60 -30.80 -0.80
CA ARG A 93 2.41 -29.85 -1.58
C ARG A 93 1.55 -28.99 -2.49
N ASP A 94 0.53 -29.56 -3.11
CA ASP A 94 -0.40 -28.83 -3.98
C ASP A 94 -1.22 -27.81 -3.16
N GLU A 95 -1.69 -28.20 -1.97
CA GLU A 95 -2.36 -27.29 -1.04
C GLU A 95 -1.43 -26.15 -0.57
N GLU A 96 -0.17 -26.45 -0.26
CA GLU A 96 0.82 -25.43 0.11
C GLU A 96 1.12 -24.47 -1.05
N ALA A 97 1.21 -24.98 -2.27
CA ALA A 97 1.43 -24.18 -3.47
C ALA A 97 0.23 -23.27 -3.74
N ALA A 98 -1.00 -23.77 -3.59
CA ALA A 98 -2.21 -22.97 -3.74
C ALA A 98 -2.29 -21.83 -2.71
N LEU A 99 -1.96 -22.11 -1.43
CA LEU A 99 -1.90 -21.09 -0.39
C LEU A 99 -0.81 -20.05 -0.66
N SER A 100 0.36 -20.48 -1.14
CA SER A 100 1.45 -19.56 -1.47
C SER A 100 1.10 -18.66 -2.66
N ALA A 101 0.53 -19.22 -3.73
CA ALA A 101 0.06 -18.45 -4.87
C ALA A 101 -1.05 -17.44 -4.50
N PHE A 102 -1.93 -17.81 -3.57
CA PHE A 102 -2.93 -16.88 -3.04
C PHE A 102 -2.29 -15.71 -2.29
N ILE A 103 -1.31 -15.98 -1.42
CA ILE A 103 -0.58 -14.96 -0.67
C ILE A 103 0.17 -14.02 -1.64
N ASP A 104 0.92 -14.57 -2.60
CA ASP A 104 1.69 -13.77 -3.55
C ASP A 104 0.79 -12.86 -4.38
N LYS A 105 -0.30 -13.42 -4.93
CA LYS A 105 -1.30 -12.65 -5.69
C LYS A 105 -1.98 -11.56 -4.87
N SER A 106 -2.18 -11.80 -3.58
CA SER A 106 -2.75 -10.77 -2.69
C SER A 106 -1.78 -9.63 -2.43
N SER A 107 -0.49 -9.93 -2.29
CA SER A 107 0.59 -8.94 -2.16
C SER A 107 0.69 -8.09 -3.43
N ASP A 108 0.72 -8.71 -4.60
CA ASP A 108 0.82 -8.01 -5.89
C ASP A 108 -0.36 -7.05 -6.12
N ARG A 109 -1.57 -7.48 -5.73
CA ARG A 109 -2.77 -6.63 -5.80
C ARG A 109 -2.67 -5.42 -4.88
N GLN A 110 -2.23 -5.63 -3.65
CA GLN A 110 -2.07 -4.55 -2.69
C GLN A 110 -1.03 -3.53 -3.17
N GLU A 111 0.11 -3.99 -3.68
CA GLU A 111 1.12 -3.10 -4.26
C GLU A 111 0.58 -2.31 -5.46
N ALA A 112 -0.21 -2.94 -6.33
CA ALA A 112 -0.83 -2.26 -7.47
C ALA A 112 -1.83 -1.19 -7.02
N GLU A 113 -2.68 -1.50 -6.03
CA GLU A 113 -3.64 -0.55 -5.46
C GLU A 113 -2.93 0.64 -4.79
N GLU A 114 -1.86 0.40 -4.04
CA GLU A 114 -1.05 1.45 -3.40
C GLU A 114 -0.37 2.36 -4.43
N ARG A 115 0.12 1.81 -5.54
CA ARG A 115 0.69 2.59 -6.66
C ARG A 115 -0.37 3.52 -7.26
N VAL A 116 -1.54 2.99 -7.60
CA VAL A 116 -2.66 3.77 -8.18
C VAL A 116 -3.13 4.85 -7.20
N ALA A 117 -3.30 4.52 -5.92
CA ALA A 117 -3.66 5.50 -4.90
C ALA A 117 -2.61 6.61 -4.77
N GLY A 118 -1.32 6.26 -4.81
CA GLY A 118 -0.21 7.21 -4.79
C GLY A 118 -0.20 8.14 -6.01
N GLU A 119 -0.51 7.62 -7.20
CA GLU A 119 -0.64 8.42 -8.43
C GLU A 119 -1.79 9.42 -8.35
N VAL A 120 -2.97 8.97 -7.89
CA VAL A 120 -4.13 9.86 -7.69
C VAL A 120 -3.82 10.97 -6.69
N LEU A 121 -3.14 10.66 -5.59
CA LEU A 121 -2.72 11.66 -4.60
C LEU A 121 -1.73 12.68 -5.19
N ARG A 122 -0.74 12.22 -5.98
CA ARG A 122 0.19 13.12 -6.69
C ARG A 122 -0.54 14.05 -7.65
N GLN A 123 -1.48 13.53 -8.44
CA GLN A 123 -2.29 14.35 -9.35
C GLN A 123 -3.15 15.37 -8.59
N ARG A 124 -3.77 14.98 -7.47
CA ARG A 124 -4.52 15.91 -6.62
C ARG A 124 -3.64 17.02 -6.07
N LEU A 125 -2.44 16.70 -5.60
CA LEU A 125 -1.47 17.69 -5.13
C LEU A 125 -1.04 18.64 -6.26
N GLN A 126 -0.75 18.10 -7.45
CA GLN A 126 -0.44 18.92 -8.63
C GLN A 126 -1.59 19.86 -8.99
N ASN A 127 -2.83 19.38 -8.97
CA ASN A 127 -4.02 20.21 -9.22
C ASN A 127 -4.21 21.28 -8.14
N GLN A 128 -3.98 20.97 -6.87
CA GLN A 128 -4.03 21.96 -5.78
C GLN A 128 -2.96 23.04 -5.94
N LEU A 129 -1.74 22.66 -6.32
CA LEU A 129 -0.66 23.60 -6.60
C LEU A 129 -0.98 24.48 -7.81
N ALA A 130 -1.54 23.91 -8.87
CA ALA A 130 -1.98 24.64 -10.06
C ALA A 130 -3.10 25.64 -9.71
N ASN A 131 -4.12 25.20 -8.96
CA ASN A 131 -5.21 26.07 -8.51
C ASN A 131 -4.69 27.22 -7.63
N TYR A 132 -3.76 26.94 -6.72
CA TYR A 132 -3.12 27.98 -5.92
C TYR A 132 -2.33 28.98 -6.79
N ALA A 133 -1.64 28.50 -7.82
CA ALA A 133 -0.94 29.36 -8.76
C ALA A 133 -1.92 30.24 -9.55
N VAL A 134 -3.05 29.71 -10.00
CA VAL A 134 -4.12 30.45 -10.69
C VAL A 134 -4.67 31.56 -9.80
N LEU A 135 -5.08 31.23 -8.55
CA LEU A 135 -5.57 32.23 -7.60
C LEU A 135 -4.57 33.36 -7.35
N ARG A 136 -3.27 33.03 -7.32
CA ARG A 136 -2.23 34.04 -7.15
C ARG A 136 -2.10 34.95 -8.38
N ILE A 137 -2.26 34.42 -9.58
CA ILE A 137 -2.25 35.18 -10.84
C ILE A 137 -3.50 36.06 -10.90
N GLU A 138 -4.68 35.54 -10.59
CA GLU A 138 -5.94 36.30 -10.54
C GLU A 138 -5.83 37.48 -9.59
N ALA A 139 -5.37 37.26 -8.35
CA ALA A 139 -5.14 38.33 -7.40
C ALA A 139 -4.10 39.36 -7.88
N ALA A 140 -3.10 38.95 -8.67
CA ALA A 140 -2.16 39.89 -9.29
C ALA A 140 -2.81 40.73 -10.40
N ILE A 141 -3.66 40.12 -11.23
CA ILE A 141 -4.43 40.81 -12.28
C ILE A 141 -5.39 41.82 -11.66
N GLU A 142 -6.12 41.46 -10.61
CA GLU A 142 -7.04 42.37 -9.92
C GLU A 142 -6.31 43.60 -9.36
N ARG A 143 -5.16 43.40 -8.73
CA ARG A 143 -4.31 44.51 -8.25
C ARG A 143 -3.82 45.40 -9.40
N GLN A 144 -3.41 44.82 -10.53
CA GLN A 144 -3.03 45.61 -11.71
C GLN A 144 -4.20 46.44 -12.23
N ARG A 145 -5.42 45.87 -12.26
CA ARG A 145 -6.63 46.62 -12.66
C ARG A 145 -6.92 47.79 -11.72
N GLN A 146 -6.79 47.58 -10.41
CA GLN A 146 -6.94 48.64 -9.40
C GLN A 146 -5.91 49.75 -9.59
N MET A 147 -4.63 49.40 -9.79
CA MET A 147 -3.60 50.41 -10.05
C MET A 147 -3.89 51.24 -11.31
N VAL A 148 -4.34 50.61 -12.41
CA VAL A 148 -4.69 51.34 -13.63
C VAL A 148 -5.88 52.29 -13.39
N GLN A 149 -6.86 51.89 -12.57
CA GLN A 149 -7.98 52.76 -12.19
C GLN A 149 -7.51 53.96 -11.37
N LEU A 150 -6.68 53.75 -10.34
CA LEU A 150 -6.09 54.82 -9.53
C LEU A 150 -5.23 55.77 -10.37
N GLN A 151 -4.44 55.24 -11.32
CA GLN A 151 -3.65 56.06 -12.24
C GLN A 151 -4.52 56.97 -13.12
N ARG A 152 -5.67 56.48 -13.59
CA ARG A 152 -6.63 57.30 -14.35
C ARG A 152 -7.23 58.40 -13.47
N GLN A 153 -7.67 58.05 -12.26
CA GLN A 153 -8.18 59.02 -11.30
C GLN A 153 -7.15 60.10 -10.96
N LEU A 154 -5.88 59.72 -10.79
CA LEU A 154 -4.80 60.68 -10.56
C LEU A 154 -4.67 61.65 -11.73
N VAL A 155 -4.71 61.16 -12.97
CA VAL A 155 -4.65 62.01 -14.17
C VAL A 155 -5.84 62.97 -14.21
N ASP A 156 -7.05 62.52 -13.86
CA ASP A 156 -8.25 63.35 -13.81
C ASP A 156 -8.14 64.46 -12.75
N VAL A 157 -7.68 64.13 -11.53
CA VAL A 157 -7.46 65.09 -10.44
C VAL A 157 -6.40 66.13 -10.83
N LEU A 158 -5.30 65.68 -11.45
CA LEU A 158 -4.25 66.58 -11.95
C LEU A 158 -4.76 67.49 -13.08
N ALA A 159 -5.63 66.99 -13.95
CA ALA A 159 -6.26 67.81 -14.99
C ALA A 159 -7.21 68.86 -14.40
N GLN A 160 -8.00 68.51 -13.38
CA GLN A 160 -8.85 69.45 -12.64
C GLN A 160 -8.01 70.53 -11.94
N ARG A 161 -6.85 70.16 -11.38
CA ARG A 161 -5.92 71.11 -10.75
C ARG A 161 -5.44 72.18 -11.73
N LEU A 162 -5.19 71.83 -12.99
CA LEU A 162 -4.77 72.80 -14.02
C LEU A 162 -5.86 73.84 -14.32
N GLY A 163 -7.14 73.47 -14.17
CA GLY A 163 -8.29 74.35 -14.37
C GLY A 163 -8.76 75.11 -13.12
N ALA A 164 -8.21 74.82 -11.94
CA ALA A 164 -8.64 75.43 -10.69
C ALA A 164 -8.20 76.91 -10.57
N GLU A 165 -9.15 77.79 -10.30
CA GLU A 165 -8.93 79.24 -10.19
C GLU A 165 -8.50 79.65 -8.78
N ASN A 166 -8.86 78.88 -7.75
CA ASN A 166 -8.63 79.20 -6.35
C ASN A 166 -7.45 78.42 -5.74
N GLN A 167 -6.70 79.07 -4.83
CA GLN A 167 -5.58 78.43 -4.13
C GLN A 167 -6.05 77.32 -3.17
N GLU A 168 -7.20 77.51 -2.52
CA GLU A 168 -7.79 76.51 -1.60
C GLU A 168 -8.23 75.24 -2.35
N GLU A 169 -8.82 75.41 -3.54
CA GLU A 169 -9.23 74.31 -4.42
C GLU A 169 -8.01 73.54 -4.94
N ARG A 170 -6.93 74.24 -5.30
CA ARG A 170 -5.66 73.60 -5.66
C ARG A 170 -5.07 72.79 -4.50
N ALA A 171 -5.12 73.32 -3.28
CA ALA A 171 -4.61 72.61 -2.09
C ALA A 171 -5.42 71.34 -1.76
N LEU A 172 -6.74 71.34 -1.99
CA LEU A 172 -7.57 70.16 -1.83
C LEU A 172 -7.26 69.08 -2.89
N LEU A 173 -7.11 69.48 -4.15
CA LEU A 173 -6.75 68.57 -5.25
C LEU A 173 -5.34 68.00 -5.09
N ASP A 174 -4.41 68.75 -4.49
CA ASP A 174 -3.08 68.27 -4.14
C ASP A 174 -3.13 67.19 -3.05
N ALA A 175 -3.91 67.42 -2.00
CA ALA A 175 -4.11 66.43 -0.95
C ALA A 175 -4.78 65.15 -1.47
N GLU A 176 -5.69 65.27 -2.44
CA GLU A 176 -6.33 64.12 -3.09
C GLU A 176 -5.37 63.36 -4.00
N ALA A 177 -4.55 64.07 -4.79
CA ALA A 177 -3.49 63.46 -5.60
C ALA A 177 -2.46 62.71 -4.74
N ASP A 178 -2.03 63.28 -3.61
CA ASP A 178 -1.12 62.64 -2.67
C ASP A 178 -1.71 61.37 -2.05
N ARG A 179 -3.02 61.36 -1.75
CA ARG A 179 -3.72 60.15 -1.28
C ARG A 179 -3.74 59.06 -2.34
N ILE A 180 -4.09 59.40 -3.59
CA ILE A 180 -4.11 58.42 -4.69
C ILE A 180 -2.70 57.86 -4.95
N LEU A 181 -1.66 58.70 -4.86
CA LEU A 181 -0.27 58.25 -4.98
C LEU A 181 0.10 57.24 -3.88
N GLN A 182 -0.28 57.48 -2.63
CA GLN A 182 -0.08 56.54 -1.53
C GLN A 182 -0.81 55.21 -1.75
N GLU A 183 -2.04 55.24 -2.27
CA GLU A 183 -2.81 54.03 -2.61
C GLU A 183 -2.17 53.22 -3.74
N ILE A 184 -1.60 53.90 -4.76
CA ILE A 184 -0.84 53.24 -5.84
C ILE A 184 0.41 52.56 -5.30
N GLU A 185 1.17 53.24 -4.42
CA GLU A 185 2.36 52.67 -3.80
C GLU A 185 2.02 51.43 -2.97
N HIS A 186 0.94 51.51 -2.18
CA HIS A 186 0.48 50.38 -1.36
C HIS A 186 0.01 49.18 -2.21
N ALA A 187 -0.65 49.43 -3.34
CA ALA A 187 -1.06 48.39 -4.27
C ALA A 187 0.15 47.75 -5.01
N ALA A 188 1.22 48.51 -5.22
CA ALA A 188 2.46 48.06 -5.88
C ALA A 188 3.42 47.28 -4.94
N ASP A 189 3.33 47.49 -3.63
CA ASP A 189 4.22 46.90 -2.63
C ASP A 189 4.43 45.38 -2.74
N PRO A 190 3.39 44.56 -2.97
CA PRO A 190 3.59 43.11 -3.03
C PRO A 190 4.32 42.65 -4.31
N ALA A 191 4.30 43.46 -5.38
CA ALA A 191 5.04 43.20 -6.61
C ALA A 191 6.53 43.56 -6.44
N ARG A 192 6.82 44.66 -5.71
CA ARG A 192 8.19 45.09 -5.38
C ARG A 192 8.83 44.22 -4.29
N ASN A 193 8.04 43.71 -3.35
CA ASN A 193 8.51 42.93 -2.20
C ASN A 193 7.78 41.58 -2.04
N PRO A 194 7.99 40.61 -2.95
CA PRO A 194 7.28 39.32 -2.94
C PRO A 194 7.59 38.45 -1.70
N GLN A 195 8.67 38.73 -0.97
CA GLN A 195 9.06 38.00 0.24
C GLN A 195 8.29 38.44 1.49
N ARG A 196 7.83 39.71 1.57
CA ARG A 196 7.08 40.22 2.74
C ARG A 196 5.68 39.60 2.84
N GLY A 197 5.03 39.31 1.71
CA GLY A 197 3.71 38.66 1.67
C GLY A 197 3.73 37.13 1.87
N ARG A 198 4.90 36.48 1.96
CA ARG A 198 5.01 35.03 2.23
C ARG A 198 4.93 34.67 3.71
N ARG A 199 5.02 35.64 4.62
CA ARG A 199 4.83 35.39 6.05
C ARG A 199 3.33 35.24 6.28
N LYS A 200 2.88 34.03 6.64
CA LYS A 200 1.54 33.86 7.23
C LYS A 200 1.45 34.77 8.46
N PRO A 201 0.36 35.52 8.65
CA PRO A 201 0.08 36.11 9.95
C PRO A 201 0.02 34.97 10.98
N ALA A 202 0.59 35.24 12.17
CA ALA A 202 0.68 34.28 13.27
C ALA A 202 -0.71 33.82 13.74
#